data_AF-A0A4P6JZ42-F1
#
_entry.id   AF-A0A4P6JZ42-F1
#
_cell.length_a   1.000
_cell.length_b   1.000
_cell.length_c   1.000
_cell.angle_alpha   90.00
_cell.angle_beta   90.00
_cell.angle_gamma   90.00
#
_symmetry.space_group_name_H-M   'P 1'
#
loop_
_entity.id
_entity.type
_entity.pdbx_description
1 polymer ?
#
loop_
_entity_poly.entity_id
_entity_poly.type
_entity_poly.pdbx_seq_one_letter_code
_entity_poly.pdbx_strand_id
1 'polypeptide(L)'
;MKKATLSPALVLFLLSPLVAELLSGSSPPSQFFSPLLLILLLALYGSGALICRELTLRWAKGWPSLLILGAAFAIVVEGLMAKSFFDPYWTDVGTLGSYGRWLGINWVWTVQMIFFHALFSIGIPVLITNVLFPQHRNEAWVSPRTFNWLAGILLAATIAGCLFFNLYQPGLGLYIIALLIVAILVLIARYLPARMQDIMTIRETSLAAPYVFGALGFVATLAFFLINSLLPLTPIPAIVTIICVIALASYVLRNILAMSGNGSRWGAEHQIALATGALLLLVLRAPLLEWFPGMRNTAGMTLVAVIATLGLILMGWWVRIRLHSQNRI
;
A
#
# COMPACT_ATOMS: atom_id res chain seq x y z
N MET A 1 37.03 7.68 -3.95
CA MET A 1 35.78 7.39 -4.69
C MET A 1 34.63 7.28 -3.69
N LYS A 2 33.68 8.23 -3.67
CA LYS A 2 32.47 8.10 -2.85
C LYS A 2 31.68 6.91 -3.43
N LYS A 3 31.44 5.86 -2.64
CA LYS A 3 30.51 4.78 -3.05
C LYS A 3 29.18 5.45 -3.42
N ALA A 4 28.66 5.18 -4.60
CA ALA A 4 27.33 5.66 -4.98
C ALA A 4 26.33 5.07 -3.99
N THR A 5 25.83 5.90 -3.06
CA THR A 5 24.82 5.49 -2.10
C THR A 5 23.46 5.54 -2.79
N LEU A 6 22.76 4.41 -2.79
CA LEU A 6 21.41 4.29 -3.34
C LEU A 6 20.49 5.33 -2.67
N SER A 7 19.73 6.10 -3.45
CA SER A 7 18.84 7.14 -2.90
C SER A 7 17.56 6.52 -2.32
N PRO A 8 17.16 6.84 -1.07
CA PRO A 8 15.90 6.34 -0.50
C PRO A 8 14.68 6.79 -1.31
N ALA A 9 14.73 7.99 -1.92
CA ALA A 9 13.66 8.45 -2.79
C ALA A 9 13.47 7.54 -4.01
N LEU A 10 14.58 7.16 -4.65
CA LEU A 10 14.54 6.29 -5.82
C LEU A 10 14.06 4.88 -5.44
N VAL A 11 14.49 4.36 -4.29
CA VAL A 11 14.02 3.06 -3.80
C VAL A 11 12.51 3.08 -3.58
N LEU A 12 11.98 4.08 -2.87
CA LEU A 12 10.53 4.18 -2.66
C LEU A 12 9.77 4.36 -3.97
N PHE A 13 10.29 5.17 -4.88
CA PHE A 13 9.69 5.43 -6.19
C PHE A 13 9.51 4.14 -7.01
N LEU A 14 10.48 3.23 -6.95
CA LEU A 14 10.42 1.94 -7.66
C LEU A 14 9.65 0.87 -6.87
N LEU A 15 9.82 0.84 -5.54
CA LEU A 15 9.26 -0.21 -4.68
C LEU A 15 7.73 -0.15 -4.63
N SER A 16 7.15 1.04 -4.68
CA SER A 16 5.69 1.24 -4.65
C SER A 16 4.97 0.48 -5.77
N PRO A 17 5.24 0.74 -7.08
CA PRO A 17 4.61 -0.04 -8.16
C PRO A 17 5.04 -1.50 -8.18
N LEU A 18 6.28 -1.83 -7.79
CA LEU A 18 6.73 -3.23 -7.72
C LEU A 18 5.87 -4.07 -6.77
N VAL A 19 5.50 -3.50 -5.61
CA VAL A 19 4.63 -4.20 -4.63
C VAL A 19 3.17 -4.17 -5.08
N ALA A 20 2.66 -2.98 -5.42
CA ALA A 20 1.25 -2.78 -5.68
C ALA A 20 0.75 -3.46 -6.96
N GLU A 21 1.59 -3.55 -7.98
CA GLU A 21 1.20 -3.97 -9.33
C GLU A 21 1.86 -5.28 -9.77
N LEU A 22 3.20 -5.33 -9.73
CA LEU A 22 3.94 -6.50 -10.22
C LEU A 22 3.78 -7.69 -9.27
N LEU A 23 4.10 -7.52 -7.98
CA LEU A 23 4.06 -8.60 -7.00
C LEU A 23 2.63 -9.03 -6.68
N SER A 24 1.67 -8.09 -6.69
CA SER A 24 0.26 -8.41 -6.47
C SER A 24 -0.36 -9.22 -7.62
N GLY A 25 0.24 -9.13 -8.82
CA GLY A 25 -0.27 -9.69 -10.06
C GLY A 25 -1.36 -8.85 -10.73
N SER A 26 -1.60 -7.61 -10.25
CA SER A 26 -2.51 -6.67 -10.90
C SER A 26 -2.02 -6.31 -12.31
N SER A 27 -0.73 -5.99 -12.45
CA SER A 27 -0.07 -5.86 -13.74
C SER A 27 0.98 -6.96 -13.86
N PRO A 28 0.68 -8.11 -14.49
CA PRO A 28 1.68 -9.17 -14.69
C PRO A 28 2.88 -8.69 -15.52
N PRO A 29 4.00 -9.44 -15.56
CA PRO A 29 5.26 -8.98 -16.15
C PRO A 29 5.13 -8.41 -17.57
N SER A 30 4.37 -9.07 -18.44
CA SER A 30 4.18 -8.60 -19.82
C SER A 30 3.51 -7.23 -19.91
N GLN A 31 2.64 -6.89 -18.95
CA GLN A 31 1.97 -5.60 -18.87
C GLN A 31 2.87 -4.59 -18.12
N PHE A 32 3.38 -4.97 -16.95
CA PHE A 32 4.18 -4.11 -16.08
C PHE A 32 5.41 -3.53 -16.80
N PHE A 33 6.10 -4.36 -17.59
CA PHE A 33 7.28 -3.93 -18.35
C PHE A 33 6.96 -3.37 -19.74
N SER A 34 5.68 -3.23 -20.11
CA SER A 34 5.33 -2.51 -21.32
C SER A 34 5.70 -1.02 -21.15
N PRO A 35 6.33 -0.36 -22.15
CA PRO A 35 6.91 0.96 -21.95
C PRO A 35 5.91 2.02 -21.44
N LEU A 36 4.72 2.05 -22.03
CA LEU A 36 3.69 3.03 -21.66
C LEU A 36 3.10 2.77 -20.28
N LEU A 37 2.78 1.51 -19.94
CA LEU A 37 2.25 1.19 -18.63
C LEU A 37 3.32 1.38 -17.55
N LEU A 38 4.57 0.97 -17.79
CA LEU A 38 5.66 1.18 -16.84
C LEU A 38 5.82 2.67 -16.48
N ILE A 39 5.81 3.55 -17.47
CA ILE A 39 5.87 5.01 -17.25
C ILE A 39 4.67 5.47 -16.43
N LEU A 40 3.46 5.02 -16.77
CA LEU A 40 2.23 5.36 -16.07
C LEU A 40 2.26 4.89 -14.61
N LEU A 41 2.70 3.65 -14.36
CA LEU A 41 2.82 3.06 -13.03
C LEU A 41 3.85 3.79 -12.18
N LEU A 42 5.02 4.11 -12.72
CA LEU A 42 6.04 4.90 -12.03
C LEU A 42 5.51 6.32 -11.72
N ALA A 43 4.85 6.95 -12.69
CA ALA A 43 4.27 8.28 -12.54
C ALA A 43 3.14 8.34 -11.50
N LEU A 44 2.32 7.29 -11.36
CA LEU A 44 1.27 7.21 -10.36
C LEU A 44 1.81 6.76 -9.00
N TYR A 45 2.30 5.53 -8.92
CA TYR A 45 2.67 4.86 -7.67
C TYR A 45 3.95 5.40 -7.06
N GLY A 46 4.98 5.64 -7.90
CA GLY A 46 6.25 6.16 -7.43
C GLY A 46 6.11 7.59 -6.90
N SER A 47 5.43 8.45 -7.65
CA SER A 47 5.13 9.82 -7.23
C SER A 47 4.22 9.85 -6.01
N GLY A 48 3.14 9.05 -6.02
CA GLY A 48 2.18 8.98 -4.93
C GLY A 48 2.81 8.57 -3.61
N ALA A 49 3.66 7.55 -3.61
CA ALA A 49 4.38 7.11 -2.41
C ALA A 49 5.32 8.18 -1.86
N LEU A 50 6.10 8.86 -2.74
CA LEU A 50 6.96 9.95 -2.32
C LEU A 50 6.18 11.13 -1.76
N ILE A 51 5.08 11.54 -2.41
CA ILE A 51 4.23 12.65 -1.95
C ILE A 51 3.64 12.31 -0.57
N CYS A 52 3.06 11.12 -0.39
CA CYS A 52 2.47 10.73 0.88
C CYS A 52 3.51 10.75 2.02
N ARG A 53 4.71 10.22 1.76
CA ARG A 53 5.82 10.21 2.72
C ARG A 53 6.32 11.61 3.04
N GLU A 54 6.53 12.44 2.03
CA GLU A 54 7.03 13.81 2.17
C GLU A 54 6.03 14.71 2.90
N LEU A 55 4.73 14.60 2.59
CA LEU A 55 3.70 15.34 3.32
C LEU A 55 3.64 14.92 4.79
N THR A 56 3.69 13.61 5.06
CA THR A 56 3.75 13.09 6.43
C THR A 56 4.93 13.67 7.20
N LEU A 57 6.12 13.69 6.59
CA LEU A 57 7.31 14.29 7.22
C LEU A 57 7.18 15.81 7.41
N ARG A 58 6.80 16.55 6.36
CA ARG A 58 6.74 18.02 6.37
C ARG A 58 5.67 18.56 7.32
N TRP A 59 4.61 17.79 7.54
CA TRP A 59 3.58 18.11 8.54
C TRP A 59 3.90 17.57 9.93
N ALA A 60 5.08 16.97 10.12
CA ALA A 60 5.52 16.34 11.36
C ALA A 60 4.51 15.31 11.90
N LYS A 61 3.98 14.45 11.02
CA LYS A 61 2.98 13.44 11.35
C LYS A 61 3.56 12.02 11.39
N GLY A 62 2.76 11.08 11.90
CA GLY A 62 3.09 9.67 11.97
C GLY A 62 2.30 8.78 11.00
N TRP A 63 2.34 7.47 11.27
CA TRP A 63 1.69 6.42 10.48
C TRP A 63 0.19 6.65 10.19
N PRO A 64 -0.64 7.13 11.13
CA PRO A 64 -2.05 7.36 10.84
C PRO A 64 -2.27 8.34 9.68
N SER A 65 -1.55 9.47 9.66
CA SER A 65 -1.61 10.42 8.55
C SER A 65 -1.11 9.81 7.24
N LEU A 66 -0.04 9.00 7.29
CA LEU A 66 0.47 8.31 6.09
C LEU A 66 -0.57 7.35 5.50
N LEU A 67 -1.25 6.56 6.34
CA LEU A 67 -2.27 5.61 5.90
C LEU A 67 -3.53 6.33 5.37
N ILE A 68 -3.91 7.46 5.96
CA ILE A 68 -5.02 8.30 5.45
C ILE A 68 -4.64 8.93 4.10
N LEU A 69 -3.39 9.40 3.94
CA LEU A 69 -2.89 9.83 2.64
C LEU A 69 -2.87 8.69 1.62
N GLY A 70 -2.55 7.47 2.07
CA GLY A 70 -2.65 6.27 1.23
C GLY A 70 -4.08 5.91 0.82
N ALA A 71 -5.06 6.14 1.69
CA ALA A 71 -6.48 6.04 1.35
C ALA A 71 -6.91 7.10 0.33
N ALA A 72 -6.42 8.34 0.46
CA ALA A 72 -6.64 9.39 -0.54
C ALA A 72 -6.00 9.02 -1.89
N PHE A 73 -4.78 8.49 -1.87
CA PHE A 73 -4.10 7.98 -3.04
C PHE A 73 -4.88 6.85 -3.72
N ALA A 74 -5.48 5.94 -2.95
CA ALA A 74 -6.35 4.89 -3.49
C ALA A 74 -7.51 5.46 -4.31
N ILE A 75 -8.16 6.53 -3.84
CA ILE A 75 -9.24 7.19 -4.59
C ILE A 75 -8.72 7.85 -5.86
N VAL A 76 -7.52 8.43 -5.83
CA VAL A 76 -6.89 9.00 -7.03
C VAL A 76 -6.66 7.93 -8.09
N VAL A 77 -6.11 6.78 -7.71
CA VAL A 77 -5.83 5.68 -8.64
C VAL A 77 -7.12 4.98 -9.07
N GLU A 78 -7.91 4.50 -8.13
CA GLU A 78 -9.03 3.59 -8.43
C GLU A 78 -10.34 4.32 -8.74
N GLY A 79 -10.57 5.47 -8.10
CA GLY A 79 -11.75 6.29 -8.33
C GLY A 79 -11.60 7.20 -9.55
N LEU A 80 -10.50 7.95 -9.64
CA LEU A 80 -10.32 8.97 -10.68
C LEU A 80 -9.62 8.43 -11.93
N MET A 81 -8.51 7.71 -11.79
CA MET A 81 -7.72 7.24 -12.92
C MET A 81 -8.32 5.99 -13.58
N ALA A 82 -8.49 4.89 -12.82
CA ALA A 82 -8.96 3.60 -13.31
C ALA A 82 -10.50 3.51 -13.38
N LYS A 83 -11.19 4.30 -12.54
CA LYS A 83 -12.65 4.35 -12.39
C LYS A 83 -13.28 3.02 -11.95
N SER A 84 -12.49 2.13 -11.35
CA SER A 84 -12.89 0.80 -10.87
C SER A 84 -13.92 0.86 -9.73
N PHE A 85 -13.95 1.97 -8.99
CA PHE A 85 -14.99 2.19 -7.97
C PHE A 85 -16.38 2.35 -8.59
N PHE A 86 -16.45 2.78 -9.83
CA PHE A 86 -17.69 3.19 -10.48
C PHE A 86 -18.06 2.26 -11.62
N ASP A 87 -17.09 1.71 -12.34
CA ASP A 87 -17.28 0.79 -13.45
C ASP A 87 -17.68 -0.61 -12.94
N PRO A 88 -18.92 -1.08 -13.16
CA PRO A 88 -19.34 -2.41 -12.74
C PRO A 88 -18.69 -3.54 -13.57
N TYR A 89 -18.08 -3.21 -14.71
CA TYR A 89 -17.43 -4.15 -15.62
C TYR A 89 -15.91 -4.07 -15.57
N TRP A 90 -15.36 -3.38 -14.56
CA TRP A 90 -13.92 -3.35 -14.33
C TRP A 90 -13.38 -4.78 -14.24
N THR A 91 -12.29 -5.04 -14.96
CA THR A 91 -11.77 -6.39 -15.19
C THR A 91 -11.44 -7.18 -13.91
N ASP A 92 -11.13 -6.49 -12.80
CA ASP A 92 -10.79 -7.14 -11.52
C ASP A 92 -11.95 -7.14 -10.50
N VAL A 93 -13.04 -6.42 -10.78
CA VAL A 93 -14.18 -6.27 -9.86
C VAL A 93 -15.01 -7.55 -9.78
N GLY A 94 -15.20 -8.26 -10.90
CA GLY A 94 -15.94 -9.52 -10.93
C GLY A 94 -17.34 -9.42 -10.32
N THR A 95 -17.68 -10.33 -9.40
CA THR A 95 -19.01 -10.35 -8.73
C THR A 95 -19.28 -9.10 -7.89
N LEU A 96 -18.26 -8.34 -7.50
CA LEU A 96 -18.42 -7.10 -6.72
C LEU A 96 -19.02 -5.96 -7.55
N GLY A 97 -19.12 -6.13 -8.88
CA GLY A 97 -19.80 -5.20 -9.79
C GLY A 97 -21.32 -5.23 -9.62
N SER A 98 -21.86 -6.25 -8.93
CA SER A 98 -23.26 -6.34 -8.52
C SER A 98 -23.39 -6.50 -7.01
N TYR A 99 -22.56 -7.33 -6.38
CA TYR A 99 -22.55 -7.56 -4.94
C TYR A 99 -22.08 -6.32 -4.16
N GLY A 100 -23.01 -5.67 -3.44
CA GLY A 100 -22.71 -4.46 -2.68
C GLY A 100 -22.60 -3.19 -3.53
N ARG A 101 -23.02 -3.24 -4.79
CA ARG A 101 -23.09 -2.04 -5.63
C ARG A 101 -24.31 -1.20 -5.26
N TRP A 102 -24.09 0.08 -4.96
CA TRP A 102 -25.16 1.02 -4.61
C TRP A 102 -24.78 2.45 -4.98
N LEU A 103 -25.74 3.24 -5.48
CA LEU A 103 -25.52 4.60 -6.02
C LEU A 103 -24.43 4.70 -7.09
N GLY A 104 -24.26 3.65 -7.89
CA GLY A 104 -23.24 3.58 -8.94
C GLY A 104 -21.82 3.32 -8.42
N ILE A 105 -21.68 2.89 -7.17
CA ILE A 105 -20.39 2.62 -6.52
C ILE A 105 -20.29 1.13 -6.13
N ASN A 106 -19.17 0.49 -6.46
CA ASN A 106 -18.80 -0.87 -6.06
C ASN A 106 -18.24 -0.86 -4.62
N TRP A 107 -19.08 -0.68 -3.59
CA TRP A 107 -18.61 -0.34 -2.24
C TRP A 107 -17.65 -1.35 -1.61
N VAL A 108 -17.88 -2.65 -1.79
CA VAL A 108 -16.99 -3.70 -1.26
C VAL A 108 -15.62 -3.58 -1.90
N TRP A 109 -15.57 -3.43 -3.23
CA TRP A 109 -14.34 -3.19 -3.99
C TRP A 109 -13.65 -1.89 -3.56
N THR A 110 -14.40 -0.79 -3.40
CA THR A 110 -13.87 0.50 -2.96
C THR A 110 -13.17 0.37 -1.60
N VAL A 111 -13.82 -0.24 -0.61
CA VAL A 111 -13.23 -0.42 0.72
C VAL A 111 -11.99 -1.32 0.64
N GLN A 112 -12.07 -2.44 -0.08
CA GLN A 112 -10.93 -3.34 -0.30
C GLN A 112 -9.74 -2.58 -0.89
N MET A 113 -9.94 -1.84 -1.97
CA MET A 113 -8.88 -1.10 -2.65
C MET A 113 -8.31 0.05 -1.82
N ILE A 114 -9.12 0.74 -1.02
CA ILE A 114 -8.63 1.76 -0.08
C ILE A 114 -7.61 1.14 0.89
N PHE A 115 -7.95 0.02 1.53
CA PHE A 115 -7.02 -0.66 2.44
C PHE A 115 -5.81 -1.24 1.71
N PHE A 116 -6.04 -1.82 0.52
CA PHE A 116 -4.96 -2.38 -0.29
C PHE A 116 -3.93 -1.32 -0.66
N HIS A 117 -4.33 -0.19 -1.23
CA HIS A 117 -3.41 0.87 -1.64
C HIS A 117 -2.77 1.59 -0.44
N ALA A 118 -3.53 1.82 0.64
CA ALA A 118 -2.97 2.42 1.84
C ALA A 118 -1.82 1.57 2.42
N LEU A 119 -1.94 0.24 2.38
CA LEU A 119 -0.95 -0.68 2.92
C LEU A 119 0.12 -1.09 1.91
N PHE A 120 -0.25 -1.66 0.77
CA PHE A 120 0.67 -2.27 -0.19
C PHE A 120 1.30 -1.27 -1.14
N SER A 121 0.59 -0.20 -1.50
CA SER A 121 1.13 0.84 -2.40
C SER A 121 1.91 1.92 -1.65
N ILE A 122 1.54 2.20 -0.39
CA ILE A 122 2.14 3.30 0.38
C ILE A 122 2.83 2.81 1.65
N GLY A 123 2.08 2.22 2.59
CA GLY A 123 2.58 1.91 3.93
C GLY A 123 3.79 0.99 3.96
N ILE A 124 3.70 -0.17 3.31
CA ILE A 124 4.76 -1.20 3.25
C ILE A 124 6.00 -0.69 2.49
N PRO A 125 5.89 -0.09 1.29
CA PRO A 125 7.04 0.51 0.61
C PRO A 125 7.75 1.58 1.45
N VAL A 126 7.01 2.46 2.13
CA VAL A 126 7.58 3.47 3.04
C VAL A 126 8.25 2.81 4.25
N LEU A 127 7.62 1.80 4.86
CA LEU A 127 8.16 1.05 5.99
C LEU A 127 9.50 0.39 5.63
N ILE A 128 9.53 -0.36 4.53
CA ILE A 128 10.73 -1.02 4.03
C ILE A 128 11.83 0.01 3.77
N THR A 129 11.50 1.10 3.07
CA THR A 129 12.49 2.14 2.74
C THR A 129 13.05 2.80 4.00
N ASN A 130 12.21 3.12 4.99
CA ASN A 130 12.65 3.69 6.27
C ASN A 130 13.57 2.74 7.05
N VAL A 131 13.32 1.42 6.97
CA VAL A 131 14.18 0.43 7.61
C VAL A 131 15.51 0.29 6.87
N LEU A 132 15.51 0.36 5.53
CA LEU A 132 16.71 0.31 4.69
C LEU A 132 17.59 1.57 4.83
N PHE A 133 16.99 2.72 5.11
CA PHE A 133 17.70 4.00 5.20
C PHE A 133 17.41 4.73 6.52
N PRO A 134 17.80 4.16 7.68
CA PRO A 134 17.42 4.70 8.99
C PRO A 134 18.01 6.08 9.27
N GLN A 135 19.18 6.39 8.69
CA GLN A 135 19.86 7.67 8.83
C GLN A 135 19.06 8.80 8.15
N HIS A 136 18.41 8.49 7.02
CA HIS A 136 17.64 9.47 6.25
C HIS A 136 16.15 9.48 6.58
N ARG A 137 15.68 8.65 7.52
CA ARG A 137 14.24 8.43 7.76
C ARG A 137 13.48 9.70 8.18
N ASN A 138 14.15 10.62 8.88
CA ASN A 138 13.58 11.86 9.41
C ASN A 138 13.96 13.10 8.59
N GLU A 139 14.53 12.90 7.39
CA GLU A 139 14.99 13.97 6.51
C GLU A 139 14.11 14.05 5.27
N ALA A 140 13.94 15.24 4.69
CA ALA A 140 13.27 15.38 3.41
C ALA A 140 14.13 14.74 2.31
N TRP A 141 13.56 13.84 1.51
CA TRP A 141 14.31 13.14 0.46
C TRP A 141 14.28 13.89 -0.87
N VAL A 142 13.36 14.85 -1.02
CA VAL A 142 13.19 15.63 -2.25
C VAL A 142 13.07 17.11 -1.95
N SER A 143 13.60 17.94 -2.84
CA SER A 143 13.47 19.40 -2.75
C SER A 143 12.00 19.84 -2.91
N PRO A 144 11.61 21.05 -2.46
CA PRO A 144 10.27 21.59 -2.74
C PRO A 144 9.93 21.65 -4.24
N ARG A 145 10.92 21.94 -5.09
CA ARG A 145 10.76 21.94 -6.55
C ARG A 145 10.45 20.54 -7.08
N THR A 146 11.20 19.54 -6.63
CA THR A 146 10.99 18.13 -7.00
C THR A 146 9.63 17.64 -6.50
N PHE A 147 9.21 18.04 -5.29
CA PHE A 147 7.88 17.72 -4.77
C PHE A 147 6.76 18.24 -5.69
N ASN A 148 6.84 19.50 -6.13
CA ASN A 148 5.86 20.08 -7.04
C ASN A 148 5.85 19.37 -8.41
N TRP A 149 7.03 18.96 -8.92
CA TRP A 149 7.11 18.14 -10.13
C TRP A 149 6.42 16.79 -9.97
N LEU A 150 6.66 16.08 -8.85
CA LEU A 150 5.98 14.81 -8.57
C LEU A 150 4.46 14.98 -8.48
N ALA A 151 3.98 16.06 -7.86
CA ALA A 151 2.56 16.38 -7.80
C ALA A 151 1.96 16.65 -9.19
N GLY A 152 2.68 17.40 -10.03
CA GLY A 152 2.30 17.64 -11.44
C GLY A 152 2.27 16.35 -12.26
N ILE A 153 3.25 15.47 -12.08
CA ILE A 153 3.32 14.14 -12.74
C ILE A 153 2.13 13.27 -12.31
N LEU A 154 1.85 13.19 -11.01
CA LEU A 154 0.70 12.43 -10.50
C LEU A 154 -0.61 12.95 -11.08
N LEU A 155 -0.80 14.27 -11.12
CA LEU A 155 -1.99 14.90 -11.70
C LEU A 155 -2.11 14.58 -13.20
N ALA A 156 -1.04 14.79 -13.97
CA ALA A 156 -1.03 14.53 -15.39
C ALA A 156 -1.30 13.04 -15.72
N ALA A 157 -0.69 12.13 -14.97
CA ALA A 157 -0.91 10.69 -15.11
C ALA A 157 -2.34 10.29 -14.73
N THR A 158 -2.93 10.90 -13.70
CA THR A 158 -4.32 10.67 -13.30
C THR A 158 -5.29 11.14 -14.39
N ILE A 159 -5.07 12.32 -14.96
CA ILE A 159 -5.89 12.86 -16.06
C ILE A 159 -5.74 12.00 -17.31
N ALA A 160 -4.50 11.69 -17.71
CA ALA A 160 -4.24 10.85 -18.87
C ALA A 160 -4.89 9.47 -18.72
N GLY A 161 -4.75 8.83 -17.56
CA GLY A 161 -5.39 7.55 -17.32
C GLY A 161 -6.92 7.64 -17.28
N CYS A 162 -7.49 8.68 -16.66
CA CYS A 162 -8.94 8.92 -16.66
C CYS A 162 -9.51 9.05 -18.09
N LEU A 163 -8.77 9.69 -19.00
CA LEU A 163 -9.19 9.90 -20.39
C LEU A 163 -8.96 8.69 -21.29
N PHE A 164 -7.86 7.95 -21.11
CA PHE A 164 -7.38 6.98 -22.10
C PHE A 164 -7.28 5.53 -21.58
N PHE A 165 -7.25 5.29 -20.27
CA PHE A 165 -7.04 3.96 -19.71
C PHE A 165 -8.33 3.14 -19.62
N ASN A 166 -9.39 3.74 -19.08
CA ASN A 166 -10.72 3.15 -19.04
C ASN A 166 -11.69 4.10 -19.76
N LEU A 167 -12.53 3.61 -20.66
CA LEU A 167 -13.49 4.43 -21.38
C LEU A 167 -14.81 4.64 -20.63
N TYR A 168 -15.04 3.92 -19.52
CA TYR A 168 -16.22 4.11 -18.67
C TYR A 168 -16.35 5.56 -18.20
N GLN A 169 -17.55 6.14 -18.27
CA GLN A 169 -17.83 7.52 -17.87
C GLN A 169 -18.81 7.56 -16.68
N PRO A 170 -18.31 7.61 -15.44
CA PRO A 170 -19.11 7.91 -14.26
C PRO A 170 -19.82 9.25 -14.41
N GLY A 171 -21.00 9.39 -13.80
CA GLY A 171 -21.67 10.70 -13.72
C GLY A 171 -20.79 11.73 -13.02
N LEU A 172 -20.85 13.00 -13.46
CA LEU A 172 -20.02 14.09 -12.92
C LEU A 172 -20.06 14.21 -11.38
N GLY A 173 -21.21 13.91 -10.77
CA GLY A 173 -21.35 13.91 -9.32
C GLY A 173 -20.38 12.94 -8.60
N LEU A 174 -20.10 11.77 -9.20
CA LEU A 174 -19.18 10.78 -8.61
C LEU A 174 -17.72 11.28 -8.64
N TYR A 175 -17.31 11.97 -9.71
CA TYR A 175 -16.00 12.62 -9.77
C TYR A 175 -15.87 13.73 -8.73
N ILE A 176 -16.91 14.57 -8.59
CA ILE A 176 -16.92 15.65 -7.59
C ILE A 176 -16.83 15.06 -6.18
N ILE A 177 -17.62 14.04 -5.86
CA ILE A 177 -17.59 13.36 -4.56
C ILE A 177 -16.21 12.75 -4.30
N ALA A 178 -15.61 12.06 -5.28
CA ALA A 178 -14.27 11.48 -5.13
C ALA A 178 -13.22 12.57 -4.83
N LEU A 179 -13.23 13.68 -5.56
CA LEU A 179 -12.33 14.82 -5.31
C LEU A 179 -12.55 15.45 -3.93
N LEU A 180 -13.81 15.61 -3.50
CA LEU A 180 -14.15 16.13 -2.17
C LEU A 180 -13.64 15.19 -1.07
N ILE A 181 -13.82 13.88 -1.21
CA ILE A 181 -13.32 12.90 -0.23
C ILE A 181 -11.79 12.92 -0.19
N VAL A 182 -11.11 12.99 -1.34
CA VAL A 182 -9.64 13.15 -1.38
C VAL A 182 -9.21 14.39 -0.61
N ALA A 183 -9.85 15.54 -0.85
CA ALA A 183 -9.54 16.78 -0.14
C ALA A 183 -9.78 16.65 1.38
N ILE A 184 -10.90 16.04 1.79
CA ILE A 184 -11.22 15.79 3.19
C ILE A 184 -10.17 14.89 3.85
N LEU A 185 -9.79 13.77 3.22
CA LEU A 185 -8.77 12.87 3.75
C LEU A 185 -7.40 13.55 3.87
N VAL A 186 -7.02 14.36 2.89
CA VAL A 186 -5.78 15.17 2.95
C VAL A 186 -5.82 16.16 4.12
N LEU A 187 -6.96 16.85 4.34
CA LEU A 187 -7.14 17.75 5.46
C LEU A 187 -7.11 17.02 6.80
N ILE A 188 -7.78 15.86 6.91
CA ILE A 188 -7.73 15.01 8.11
C ILE A 188 -6.28 14.61 8.39
N ALA A 189 -5.55 14.11 7.39
CA ALA A 189 -4.14 13.72 7.55
C ALA A 189 -3.25 14.88 8.02
N ARG A 190 -3.51 16.10 7.53
CA ARG A 190 -2.76 17.32 7.90
C ARG A 190 -3.08 17.78 9.33
N TYR A 191 -4.32 17.69 9.77
CA TYR A 191 -4.75 18.20 11.08
C TYR A 191 -4.83 17.15 12.18
N LEU A 192 -4.62 15.87 11.86
CA LEU A 192 -4.51 14.80 12.84
C LEU A 192 -3.40 15.10 13.86
N PRO A 193 -3.57 14.79 15.15
CA PRO A 193 -2.52 15.02 16.15
C PRO A 193 -1.17 14.41 15.73
N ALA A 194 -0.12 15.24 15.77
CA ALA A 194 1.19 14.95 15.17
C ALA A 194 1.81 13.64 15.65
N ARG A 195 1.64 13.35 16.94
CA ARG A 195 2.10 12.11 17.56
C ARG A 195 0.97 11.58 18.43
N MET A 196 0.12 10.73 17.86
CA MET A 196 -0.79 9.91 18.66
C MET A 196 -0.01 9.10 19.72
N GLN A 197 1.26 8.79 19.46
CA GLN A 197 2.18 8.16 20.43
C GLN A 197 2.51 9.05 21.64
N ASP A 198 2.51 10.37 21.50
CA ASP A 198 2.74 11.30 22.62
C ASP A 198 1.46 11.47 23.46
N ILE A 199 0.29 11.21 22.87
CA ILE A 199 -1.00 11.21 23.56
C ILE A 199 -1.26 9.85 24.25
N MET A 200 -0.78 8.75 23.66
CA MET A 200 -0.93 7.42 24.21
C MET A 200 0.14 7.16 25.26
N THR A 201 -0.25 6.95 26.52
CA THR A 201 0.66 6.50 27.58
C THR A 201 1.41 5.25 27.13
N ILE A 202 2.74 5.22 27.33
CA ILE A 202 3.55 4.03 27.04
C ILE A 202 2.95 2.85 27.82
N ARG A 203 2.53 1.81 27.09
CA ARG A 203 1.97 0.63 27.72
C ARG A 203 3.12 -0.24 28.24
N GLU A 204 3.15 -0.50 29.54
CA GLU A 204 4.03 -1.50 30.17
C GLU A 204 3.61 -2.92 29.73
N THR A 205 3.91 -3.26 28.49
CA THR A 205 3.70 -4.59 27.91
C THR A 205 5.02 -5.16 27.48
N SER A 206 5.19 -6.47 27.64
CA SER A 206 6.32 -7.20 27.07
C SER A 206 6.29 -7.06 25.54
N LEU A 207 7.35 -6.50 24.96
CA LEU A 207 7.52 -6.41 23.51
C LEU A 207 7.47 -7.83 22.93
N ALA A 208 6.51 -8.11 22.05
CA ALA A 208 6.39 -9.41 21.43
C ALA A 208 7.58 -9.70 20.50
N ALA A 209 7.87 -10.98 20.28
CA ALA A 209 8.95 -11.39 19.40
C ALA A 209 8.67 -10.99 17.93
N PRO A 210 9.70 -10.68 17.11
CA PRO A 210 9.52 -10.24 15.72
C PRO A 210 8.67 -11.18 14.87
N TYR A 211 8.81 -12.49 15.02
CA TYR A 211 8.03 -13.46 14.24
C TYR A 211 6.52 -13.37 14.48
N VAL A 212 6.07 -12.87 15.64
CA VAL A 212 4.64 -12.67 15.92
C VAL A 212 4.07 -11.54 15.07
N PHE A 213 4.86 -10.49 14.82
CA PHE A 213 4.47 -9.42 13.89
C PHE A 213 4.39 -9.95 12.45
N GLY A 214 5.32 -10.82 12.04
CA GLY A 214 5.26 -11.46 10.74
C GLY A 214 4.06 -12.40 10.57
N ALA A 215 3.77 -13.23 11.58
CA ALA A 215 2.58 -14.07 11.59
C ALA A 215 1.29 -13.23 11.52
N LEU A 216 1.21 -12.13 12.29
CA LEU A 216 0.09 -11.20 12.24
C LEU A 216 -0.08 -10.60 10.83
N GLY A 217 1.00 -10.13 10.20
CA GLY A 217 0.97 -9.61 8.84
C GLY A 217 0.47 -10.64 7.83
N PHE A 218 0.98 -11.86 7.89
CA PHE A 218 0.58 -12.95 6.99
C PHE A 218 -0.89 -13.33 7.17
N VAL A 219 -1.31 -13.60 8.40
CA VAL A 219 -2.68 -14.00 8.73
C VAL A 219 -3.66 -12.88 8.40
N ALA A 220 -3.29 -11.62 8.65
CA ALA A 220 -4.12 -10.48 8.30
C ALA A 220 -4.31 -10.35 6.79
N THR A 221 -3.23 -10.45 6.00
CA THR A 221 -3.36 -10.40 4.54
C THR A 221 -4.18 -11.60 4.03
N LEU A 222 -3.94 -12.80 4.55
CA LEU A 222 -4.71 -13.99 4.18
C LEU A 222 -6.21 -13.81 4.48
N ALA A 223 -6.55 -13.38 5.70
CA ALA A 223 -7.92 -13.10 6.09
C ALA A 223 -8.54 -12.00 5.21
N PHE A 224 -7.79 -10.94 4.89
CA PHE A 224 -8.25 -9.85 4.03
C PHE A 224 -8.65 -10.37 2.63
N PHE A 225 -7.82 -11.20 2.01
CA PHE A 225 -8.15 -11.79 0.70
C PHE A 225 -9.31 -12.80 0.81
N LEU A 226 -9.31 -13.67 1.82
CA LEU A 226 -10.41 -14.63 2.01
C LEU A 226 -11.75 -13.93 2.23
N ILE A 227 -11.77 -12.87 3.04
CA ILE A 227 -12.99 -12.07 3.29
C ILE A 227 -13.52 -11.51 1.98
N ASN A 228 -12.66 -10.84 1.20
CA ASN A 228 -13.10 -10.17 -0.03
C ASN A 228 -13.34 -11.12 -1.20
N SER A 229 -12.81 -12.35 -1.18
CA SER A 229 -13.02 -13.34 -2.25
C SER A 229 -14.13 -14.34 -1.95
N LEU A 230 -14.35 -14.72 -0.68
CA LEU A 230 -15.29 -15.78 -0.32
C LEU A 230 -16.66 -15.26 0.13
N LEU A 231 -16.73 -14.22 0.98
CA LEU A 231 -18.04 -13.69 1.44
C LEU A 231 -18.97 -13.27 0.29
N PRO A 232 -18.49 -12.63 -0.79
CA PRO A 232 -19.34 -12.29 -1.94
C PRO A 232 -19.93 -13.50 -2.68
N LEU A 233 -19.43 -14.71 -2.45
CA LEU A 233 -19.97 -15.95 -3.02
C LEU A 233 -21.08 -16.57 -2.15
N THR A 234 -21.42 -15.93 -1.04
CA THR A 234 -22.42 -16.39 -0.07
C THR A 234 -23.65 -15.45 -0.08
N PRO A 235 -24.79 -15.85 0.51
CA PRO A 235 -25.95 -14.96 0.66
C PRO A 235 -25.74 -13.84 1.72
N ILE A 236 -24.56 -13.74 2.34
CA ILE A 236 -24.29 -12.74 3.37
C ILE A 236 -24.36 -11.32 2.77
N PRO A 237 -25.05 -10.37 3.41
CA PRO A 237 -25.13 -9.00 2.90
C PRO A 237 -23.77 -8.31 2.78
N ALA A 238 -23.57 -7.52 1.72
CA ALA A 238 -22.31 -6.83 1.44
C ALA A 238 -21.80 -5.92 2.57
N ILE A 239 -22.70 -5.33 3.36
CA ILE A 239 -22.34 -4.52 4.52
C ILE A 239 -21.55 -5.33 5.56
N VAL A 240 -21.84 -6.63 5.71
CA VAL A 240 -21.10 -7.51 6.62
C VAL A 240 -19.67 -7.70 6.14
N THR A 241 -19.45 -7.87 4.83
CA THR A 241 -18.10 -7.93 4.25
C THR A 241 -17.31 -6.67 4.54
N ILE A 242 -17.92 -5.49 4.36
CA ILE A 242 -17.29 -4.20 4.69
C ILE A 242 -16.94 -4.11 6.19
N ILE A 243 -17.88 -4.48 7.07
CA ILE A 243 -17.65 -4.50 8.52
C ILE A 243 -16.50 -5.45 8.88
N CYS A 244 -16.44 -6.65 8.30
CA CYS A 244 -15.37 -7.61 8.52
C CYS A 244 -14.00 -7.06 8.11
N VAL A 245 -13.90 -6.36 6.98
CA VAL A 245 -12.65 -5.72 6.54
C VAL A 245 -12.22 -4.62 7.51
N ILE A 246 -13.15 -3.75 7.93
CA ILE A 246 -12.86 -2.66 8.89
C ILE A 246 -12.47 -3.24 10.27
N ALA A 247 -13.18 -4.26 10.73
CA ALA A 247 -12.91 -4.96 11.98
C ALA A 247 -11.53 -5.63 11.95
N LEU A 248 -11.17 -6.28 10.84
CA LEU A 248 -9.84 -6.86 10.64
C LEU A 248 -8.75 -5.78 10.71
N ALA A 249 -8.91 -4.66 9.99
CA ALA A 249 -7.94 -3.56 10.02
C ALA A 249 -7.78 -2.96 11.43
N SER A 250 -8.89 -2.77 12.15
CA SER A 250 -8.90 -2.28 13.53
C SER A 250 -8.25 -3.28 14.50
N TYR A 251 -8.53 -4.58 14.32
CA TYR A 251 -7.91 -5.64 15.10
C TYR A 251 -6.39 -5.67 14.90
N VAL A 252 -5.92 -5.60 13.65
CA VAL A 252 -4.49 -5.58 13.32
C VAL A 252 -3.82 -4.35 13.94
N LEU A 253 -4.39 -3.16 13.75
CA LEU A 253 -3.84 -1.92 14.32
C LEU A 253 -3.78 -2.00 15.86
N ARG A 254 -4.85 -2.46 16.51
CA ARG A 254 -4.89 -2.63 17.97
C ARG A 254 -3.81 -3.59 18.45
N ASN A 255 -3.61 -4.72 17.78
CA ASN A 255 -2.58 -5.70 18.16
C ASN A 255 -1.17 -5.18 17.91
N ILE A 256 -0.91 -4.51 16.78
CA ILE A 256 0.38 -3.85 16.53
C ILE A 256 0.68 -2.87 17.65
N LEU A 257 -0.26 -1.97 17.99
CA LEU A 257 -0.07 -1.00 19.07
C LEU A 257 0.14 -1.70 20.42
N ALA A 258 -0.69 -2.68 20.77
CA ALA A 258 -0.57 -3.41 22.03
C ALA A 258 0.77 -4.14 22.17
N MET A 259 1.24 -4.81 21.12
CA MET A 259 2.47 -5.60 21.13
C MET A 259 3.75 -4.77 21.02
N SER A 260 3.63 -3.50 20.63
CA SER A 260 4.75 -2.57 20.42
C SER A 260 4.86 -1.47 21.47
N GLY A 261 4.09 -1.55 22.57
CA GLY A 261 4.02 -0.48 23.57
C GLY A 261 3.53 0.84 22.97
N ASN A 262 2.41 0.79 22.24
CA ASN A 262 1.82 1.89 21.46
C ASN A 262 2.75 2.43 20.36
N GLY A 263 3.55 1.56 19.74
CA GLY A 263 4.47 1.88 18.65
C GLY A 263 5.80 2.49 19.09
N SER A 264 6.06 2.59 20.39
CA SER A 264 7.30 3.16 20.94
C SER A 264 8.46 2.16 21.02
N ARG A 265 8.16 0.85 21.12
CA ARG A 265 9.14 -0.19 21.44
C ARG A 265 9.53 -1.09 20.27
N TRP A 266 8.79 -1.09 19.16
CA TRP A 266 9.10 -1.95 18.01
C TRP A 266 10.32 -1.46 17.22
N GLY A 267 11.24 -2.38 16.92
CA GLY A 267 12.47 -2.09 16.19
C GLY A 267 12.39 -2.44 14.70
N ALA A 268 13.53 -2.29 14.01
CA ALA A 268 13.65 -2.63 12.59
C ALA A 268 13.31 -4.11 12.29
N GLU A 269 13.63 -5.03 13.21
CA GLU A 269 13.31 -6.46 13.04
C GLU A 269 11.81 -6.73 13.05
N HIS A 270 11.06 -6.10 13.97
CA HIS A 270 9.60 -6.23 14.05
C HIS A 270 8.92 -5.61 12.82
N GLN A 271 9.41 -4.44 12.38
CA GLN A 271 8.89 -3.73 11.20
C GLN A 271 9.08 -4.55 9.92
N ILE A 272 10.27 -5.12 9.70
CA ILE A 272 10.51 -6.02 8.57
C ILE A 272 9.70 -7.29 8.71
N ALA A 273 9.64 -7.89 9.90
CA ALA A 273 8.86 -9.12 10.06
C ALA A 273 7.40 -8.89 9.67
N LEU A 274 6.77 -7.79 10.11
CA LEU A 274 5.42 -7.40 9.71
C LEU A 274 5.30 -7.24 8.19
N ALA A 275 6.21 -6.49 7.56
CA ALA A 275 6.20 -6.25 6.11
C ALA A 275 6.36 -7.56 5.31
N THR A 276 7.36 -8.38 5.68
CA THR A 276 7.61 -9.69 5.07
C THR A 276 6.40 -10.60 5.21
N GLY A 277 5.80 -10.67 6.41
CA GLY A 277 4.58 -11.44 6.64
C GLY A 277 3.43 -11.00 5.74
N ALA A 278 3.19 -9.69 5.67
CA ALA A 278 2.12 -9.13 4.82
C ALA A 278 2.35 -9.41 3.33
N LEU A 279 3.60 -9.34 2.86
CA LEU A 279 3.98 -9.60 1.46
C LEU A 279 4.03 -11.09 1.11
N LEU A 280 4.23 -11.97 2.09
CA LEU A 280 4.37 -13.41 1.87
C LEU A 280 3.16 -14.00 1.15
N LEU A 281 1.94 -13.54 1.44
CA LEU A 281 0.77 -14.01 0.70
C LEU A 281 0.85 -13.65 -0.79
N LEU A 282 1.29 -12.44 -1.14
CA LEU A 282 1.43 -12.02 -2.54
C LEU A 282 2.50 -12.87 -3.25
N VAL A 283 3.62 -13.13 -2.56
CA VAL A 283 4.67 -14.04 -3.04
C VAL A 283 4.12 -15.45 -3.30
N LEU A 284 3.36 -16.02 -2.35
CA LEU A 284 2.80 -17.35 -2.49
C LEU A 284 1.70 -17.43 -3.57
N ARG A 285 0.96 -16.34 -3.78
CA ARG A 285 -0.09 -16.24 -4.79
C ARG A 285 0.49 -16.10 -6.20
N ALA A 286 1.64 -15.48 -6.36
CA ALA A 286 2.22 -15.19 -7.68
C ALA A 286 2.40 -16.45 -8.58
N PRO A 287 2.99 -17.57 -8.13
CA PRO A 287 3.05 -18.80 -8.94
C PRO A 287 1.66 -19.39 -9.25
N LEU A 288 0.70 -19.26 -8.33
CA LEU A 288 -0.67 -19.72 -8.55
C LEU A 288 -1.35 -18.92 -9.67
N LEU A 289 -1.06 -17.63 -9.81
CA LEU A 289 -1.57 -16.79 -10.91
C LEU A 289 -1.00 -17.21 -12.26
N GLU A 290 0.25 -17.69 -12.30
CA GLU A 290 0.85 -18.24 -13.53
C GLU A 290 0.27 -19.61 -13.89
N TRP A 291 0.01 -20.45 -12.89
CA TRP A 291 -0.53 -21.80 -13.09
C TRP A 291 -2.03 -21.80 -13.44
N PHE A 292 -2.79 -20.88 -12.86
CA PHE A 292 -4.22 -20.67 -13.13
C PHE A 292 -4.43 -19.29 -13.76
N PRO A 293 -3.96 -19.09 -15.02
CA PRO A 293 -4.10 -17.82 -15.68
C PRO A 293 -5.60 -17.56 -15.92
N GLY A 294 -6.07 -16.40 -15.46
CA GLY A 294 -7.37 -15.87 -15.86
C GLY A 294 -7.32 -15.34 -17.30
N MET A 295 -7.89 -14.16 -17.52
CA MET A 295 -7.89 -13.52 -18.85
C MET A 295 -6.56 -12.83 -19.21
N ARG A 296 -5.63 -12.71 -18.25
CA ARG A 296 -4.34 -12.01 -18.44
C ARG A 296 -3.22 -12.99 -18.71
N ASN A 297 -2.22 -12.56 -19.48
CA ASN A 297 -0.95 -13.26 -19.59
C ASN A 297 -0.15 -13.07 -18.29
N THR A 298 -0.15 -14.10 -17.44
CA THR A 298 0.54 -14.12 -16.14
C THR A 298 1.90 -14.81 -16.16
N ALA A 299 2.45 -15.07 -17.36
CA ALA A 299 3.77 -15.66 -17.51
C ALA A 299 4.84 -14.83 -16.78
N GLY A 300 5.72 -15.53 -16.05
CA GLY A 300 6.81 -14.95 -15.28
C GLY A 300 6.46 -14.55 -13.84
N MET A 301 5.22 -14.73 -13.37
CA MET A 301 4.87 -14.43 -11.97
C MET A 301 5.63 -15.32 -10.97
N THR A 302 5.98 -16.56 -11.33
CA THR A 302 6.85 -17.43 -10.53
C THR A 302 8.24 -16.82 -10.36
N LEU A 303 8.81 -16.22 -11.43
CA LEU A 303 10.08 -15.53 -11.34
C LEU A 303 9.99 -14.29 -10.44
N VAL A 304 8.90 -13.51 -10.54
CA VAL A 304 8.61 -12.39 -9.64
C VAL A 304 8.60 -12.87 -8.18
N ALA A 305 7.93 -13.99 -7.89
CA ALA A 305 7.89 -14.58 -6.55
C ALA A 305 9.27 -14.96 -6.01
N VAL A 306 10.11 -15.58 -6.86
CA VAL A 306 11.48 -15.96 -6.50
C VAL A 306 12.32 -14.72 -6.19
N ILE A 307 12.29 -13.69 -7.06
CA ILE A 307 13.04 -12.44 -6.86
C ILE A 307 12.57 -11.74 -5.58
N ALA A 308 11.26 -11.64 -5.35
CA ALA A 308 10.71 -11.04 -4.15
C ALA A 308 11.13 -11.82 -2.89
N THR A 309 11.11 -13.15 -2.93
CA THR A 309 11.57 -14.01 -1.82
C THR A 309 13.04 -13.74 -1.50
N LEU A 310 13.91 -13.71 -2.52
CA LEU A 310 15.33 -13.40 -2.35
C LEU A 310 15.52 -12.00 -1.77
N GLY A 311 14.78 -11.00 -2.28
CA GLY A 311 14.83 -9.63 -1.76
C GLY A 311 14.45 -9.54 -0.27
N LEU A 312 13.39 -10.25 0.15
CA LEU A 312 12.94 -10.30 1.54
C LEU A 312 13.98 -10.99 2.45
N ILE A 313 14.58 -12.09 1.99
CA ILE A 313 15.65 -12.80 2.73
C ILE A 313 16.87 -11.91 2.89
N LEU A 314 17.34 -11.28 1.81
CA LEU A 314 18.50 -10.38 1.82
C LEU A 314 18.25 -9.16 2.72
N MET A 315 17.04 -8.59 2.69
CA MET A 315 16.64 -7.49 3.55
C MET A 315 16.68 -7.90 5.04
N GLY A 316 16.11 -9.06 5.38
CA GLY A 316 16.13 -9.59 6.74
C GLY A 316 17.56 -9.86 7.24
N TRP A 317 18.40 -10.45 6.39
CA TRP A 317 19.81 -10.70 6.68
C TRP A 317 20.59 -9.40 6.90
N TRP A 318 20.41 -8.42 6.01
CA TRP A 318 21.08 -7.11 6.11
C TRP A 318 20.72 -6.36 7.40
N VAL A 319 19.44 -6.37 7.80
CA VAL A 319 19.02 -5.73 9.06
C VAL A 319 19.62 -6.42 10.27
N ARG A 320 19.68 -7.76 10.30
CA ARG A 320 20.33 -8.48 11.39
C ARG A 320 21.81 -8.11 11.50
N ILE A 321 22.56 -8.12 10.40
CA ILE A 321 23.99 -7.73 10.41
C ILE A 321 24.17 -6.32 10.94
N ARG A 322 23.38 -5.37 10.45
CA ARG A 322 23.48 -3.97 10.86
C ARG A 322 23.26 -3.82 12.37
N LEU A 323 22.25 -4.49 12.92
CA LEU A 323 21.96 -4.43 14.36
C LEU A 323 23.06 -5.08 15.21
N HIS A 324 23.65 -6.19 14.75
CA HIS A 324 24.78 -6.82 15.43
C HIS A 324 26.03 -5.93 15.42
N SER A 325 26.27 -5.17 14.35
CA SER A 325 27.40 -4.23 14.28
C SER A 325 27.24 -3.03 15.21
N GLN A 326 26.00 -2.58 15.45
CA GLN A 326 25.70 -1.47 16.37
C GLN A 326 25.84 -1.87 17.84
N ASN A 327 25.62 -3.15 18.19
CA ASN A 327 25.76 -3.65 19.56
C ASN A 327 27.22 -3.99 19.95
N ARG A 328 28.18 -3.90 19.01
CA ARG A 328 29.60 -4.18 19.24
C ARG A 328 30.47 -2.92 19.42
N ILE A 329 29.86 -1.74 19.38
CA ILE A 329 30.48 -0.42 19.62
C ILE A 329 29.97 0.08 20.96
#